data_AF-A0AAP0S2F4-F1
#
_entry.id   AF-A0AAP0S2F4-F1
#
_cell.length_a   1.000
_cell.length_b   1.000
_cell.length_c   1.000
_cell.angle_alpha   90.00
_cell.angle_beta   90.00
_cell.angle_gamma   90.00
#
_symmetry.space_group_name_H-M   'P 1'
#
loop_
_entity.id
_entity.type
_entity.pdbx_description
1 polymer ?
#
loop_
_entity_poly.entity_id
_entity_poly.type
_entity_poly.pdbx_seq_one_letter_code
_entity_poly.pdbx_strand_id
1 'polypeptide(L)' 'MVGTNQSGKALWTRVYKYFHTYKDFTSDRDYKSLQQQWGKICLATNHFCGLIAQIENRPPSGGNQQDKGLLRLNVRLV' A
#
# COMPACT_ATOMS: atom_id res chain seq x y z
N MET A 1 18.25 -5.86 9.85
CA MET A 1 18.21 -5.24 8.51
C MET A 1 18.42 -3.75 8.66
N VAL A 2 19.58 -3.23 8.25
CA VAL A 2 19.82 -1.79 8.21
C VAL A 2 19.07 -1.24 7.02
N GLY A 3 17.88 -0.66 7.27
CA GLY A 3 17.24 0.21 6.30
C GLY A 3 18.14 1.43 6.14
N THR A 4 18.89 1.49 5.04
CA THR A 4 19.71 2.65 4.71
C THR A 4 18.78 3.86 4.68
N ASN A 5 18.93 4.75 5.66
CA ASN A 5 18.22 6.03 5.72
C ASN A 5 18.71 6.90 4.55
N GLN A 6 18.29 6.55 3.33
CA GLN A 6 18.45 7.41 2.18
C GLN A 6 17.57 8.61 2.48
N SER A 7 18.20 9.76 2.74
CA SER A 7 17.47 11.03 2.82
C SER A 7 16.48 11.07 1.65
N GLY A 8 15.21 11.41 1.91
CA GLY A 8 14.15 11.23 0.90
C GLY A 8 14.50 11.83 -0.46
N LYS A 9 15.35 12.87 -0.48
CA LYS A 9 15.94 13.46 -1.68
C LYS A 9 16.77 12.48 -2.53
N ALA A 10 17.62 11.66 -1.94
CA ALA A 10 18.45 10.68 -2.65
C ALA A 10 17.60 9.60 -3.33
N LEU A 11 16.59 9.08 -2.61
CA LEU A 11 15.64 8.11 -3.15
C LEU A 11 14.89 8.71 -4.35
N TRP A 12 14.28 9.89 -4.19
CA TRP A 12 13.51 10.52 -5.26
C TRP A 12 14.37 10.95 -6.44
N THR A 13 15.66 11.24 -6.24
CA THR A 13 16.60 11.46 -7.34
C THR A 13 16.80 10.19 -8.17
N ARG A 14 16.94 9.02 -7.52
CA ARG A 14 17.06 7.73 -8.22
C ARG A 14 15.77 7.38 -8.97
N VAL A 15 14.61 7.56 -8.33
CA VAL A 15 13.30 7.33 -8.95
C VAL A 15 13.08 8.26 -10.14
N TYR A 16 13.40 9.56 -10.00
CA TYR A 16 13.32 10.53 -11.09
C TYR A 16 14.19 10.13 -12.29
N LYS A 17 15.45 9.76 -12.05
CA LYS A 17 16.35 9.28 -13.11
C LYS A 17 15.77 8.04 -13.80
N TYR A 18 15.35 7.04 -13.02
CA TYR A 18 14.76 5.82 -13.56
C TYR A 18 13.51 6.12 -14.41
N PHE A 19 12.60 6.96 -13.91
CA PHE A 19 11.39 7.36 -14.64
C PHE A 19 11.72 7.97 -16.00
N HIS A 20 12.65 8.92 -16.06
CA HIS A 20 13.01 9.58 -17.32
C HIS A 20 13.86 8.72 -18.26
N THR A 21 14.60 7.74 -17.73
CA THR A 21 15.37 6.79 -18.55
C THR A 21 14.48 5.76 -19.24
N TYR A 22 13.42 5.29 -18.59
CA TYR A 22 12.63 4.13 -19.07
C TYR A 22 11.20 4.46 -19.50
N LYS A 23 10.73 5.70 -19.36
CA LYS A 23 9.42 6.09 -19.89
C LYS A 23 9.39 5.91 -21.41
N ASP A 24 8.31 5.34 -21.91
CA ASP A 24 7.98 5.18 -23.32
C ASP A 24 7.10 6.33 -23.84
N PHE A 25 6.82 7.33 -23.00
CA PHE A 25 5.97 8.49 -23.33
C PHE A 25 6.64 9.84 -23.03
N THR A 26 6.13 10.88 -23.69
CA THR A 26 6.54 12.27 -23.47
C THR A 26 6.01 12.76 -22.13
N SER A 27 6.92 13.20 -21.28
CA SER A 27 6.61 13.71 -19.94
C SER A 27 7.81 14.49 -19.42
N ASP A 28 7.54 15.64 -18.83
CA ASP A 28 8.47 16.61 -18.25
C ASP A 28 8.29 16.74 -16.72
N ARG A 29 7.52 15.83 -16.11
CA ARG A 29 7.25 15.81 -14.67
C ARG A 29 8.53 15.92 -13.85
N ASP A 30 8.51 16.84 -12.89
CA ASP A 30 9.56 17.00 -11.90
C ASP A 30 9.46 15.91 -10.79
N TYR A 31 10.52 15.82 -9.97
CA TYR A 31 10.57 14.84 -8.89
C TYR A 31 9.43 15.01 -7.87
N LYS A 32 8.97 16.25 -7.65
CA LYS A 32 7.91 16.57 -6.67
C LYS A 32 6.56 16.06 -7.15
N SER A 33 6.27 16.22 -8.45
CA SER A 33 5.09 15.68 -9.11
C SER A 33 5.07 14.15 -9.04
N LEU A 34 6.20 13.49 -9.31
CA LEU A 34 6.33 12.03 -9.18
C LEU A 34 6.07 11.57 -7.74
N GLN A 35 6.63 12.28 -6.76
CA GLN A 35 6.41 11.98 -5.34
C GLN A 35 4.94 12.12 -4.92
N GLN A 36 4.28 13.20 -5.35
CA GLN A 36 2.87 13.41 -5.06
C GLN A 36 1.99 12.34 -5.70
N GLN A 37 2.26 11.95 -6.95
CA GLN A 37 1.51 10.90 -7.62
C GLN A 37 1.69 9.54 -6.96
N TRP A 38 2.92 9.20 -6.59
CA TRP A 38 3.19 8.00 -5.80
C TRP A 38 2.39 7.99 -4.49
N GLY A 39 2.36 9.12 -3.78
CA GLY A 39 1.56 9.26 -2.55
C GLY A 39 0.06 9.01 -2.78
N LYS A 40 -0.50 9.52 -3.89
CA LYS A 40 -1.91 9.27 -4.25
C LYS A 40 -2.18 7.80 -4.54
N ILE A 41 -1.29 7.14 -5.27
CA ILE A 41 -1.40 5.69 -5.56
C ILE A 41 -1.34 4.91 -4.24
N CYS A 42 -0.35 5.18 -3.38
CA CYS A 42 -0.25 4.52 -2.08
C CYS A 42 -1.51 4.72 -1.23
N LEU A 43 -2.07 5.94 -1.22
CA LEU A 43 -3.30 6.22 -0.47
C LEU A 43 -4.48 5.38 -0.99
N ALA A 44 -4.67 5.33 -2.31
CA ALA A 44 -5.74 4.55 -2.93
C ALA A 44 -5.57 3.05 -2.65
N THR A 45 -4.35 2.52 -2.79
CA THR A 45 -4.04 1.11 -2.49
C THR A 45 -4.30 0.79 -1.02
N ASN A 46 -3.85 1.64 -0.10
CA ASN A 46 -4.07 1.44 1.33
C ASN A 46 -5.56 1.44 1.69
N HIS A 47 -6.33 2.34 1.08
CA HIS A 47 -7.79 2.38 1.27
C HIS A 47 -8.45 1.08 0.78
N PHE A 48 -8.07 0.61 -0.42
CA PHE A 48 -8.56 -0.66 -0.95
C PHE A 48 -8.22 -1.85 -0.04
N CYS A 49 -6.97 -1.97 0.39
CA CYS A 49 -6.56 -3.01 1.34
C CYS A 49 -7.36 -2.94 2.65
N GLY A 50 -7.65 -1.74 3.15
CA GLY A 50 -8.49 -1.54 4.33
C GLY A 50 -9.92 -2.03 4.15
N LEU A 51 -10.51 -1.83 2.97
CA LEU A 51 -11.85 -2.34 2.64
C LEU A 51 -11.86 -3.88 2.57
N ILE A 52 -10.86 -4.48 1.93
CA ILE A 52 -10.72 -5.96 1.88
C ILE A 52 -10.60 -6.53 3.29
N ALA A 53 -9.73 -5.94 4.13
CA ALA A 53 -9.58 -6.38 5.51
C ALA A 53 -10.90 -6.26 6.30
N GLN A 54 -11.71 -5.23 6.06
CA GLN A 54 -13.02 -5.11 6.72
C GLN A 54 -13.99 -6.23 6.28
N ILE A 55 -13.98 -6.59 5.00
CA ILE A 55 -14.82 -7.69 4.48
C ILE A 55 -14.37 -9.02 5.08
N GLU A 56 -13.07 -9.29 5.07
CA GLU A 56 -12.49 -10.54 5.62
C GLU A 56 -12.71 -10.67 7.13
N ASN A 57 -12.67 -9.55 7.87
CA ASN A 57 -12.90 -9.54 9.31
C ASN A 57 -14.36 -9.29 9.70
N ARG A 58 -15.29 -9.24 8.73
CA ARG A 58 -16.71 -9.03 9.02
C ARG A 58 -17.27 -10.27 9.71
N PRO A 59 -17.78 -10.17 10.94
CA PRO A 59 -18.47 -11.29 11.56
C PRO A 59 -19.75 -11.61 10.75
N PRO A 60 -20.12 -12.88 10.58
CA PRO A 60 -21.36 -13.27 9.91
C PRO A 60 -22.57 -12.57 10.58
N SER A 61 -23.54 -12.14 9.78
CA SER A 61 -24.70 -11.41 10.30
C SER A 61 -25.50 -12.32 11.24
N GLY A 62 -25.61 -11.92 12.51
CA GLY A 62 -26.24 -12.71 13.57
C GLY A 62 -25.24 -13.34 14.56
N GLY A 63 -23.92 -13.20 14.34
CA GLY A 63 -22.90 -13.70 15.26
C GLY A 63 -22.83 -12.89 16.55
N ASN A 64 -23.00 -13.55 17.69
CA ASN A 64 -22.92 -12.93 19.01
C ASN A 64 -21.45 -12.85 19.49
N GLN A 65 -21.18 -12.24 20.66
CA GLN A 65 -19.79 -12.14 21.18
C GLN A 65 -19.13 -13.51 21.44
N GLN A 66 -19.91 -14.60 21.55
CA GLN A 66 -19.39 -15.95 21.74
C GLN A 66 -18.84 -16.54 20.43
N ASP A 67 -19.36 -16.12 19.27
CA ASP A 67 -18.89 -16.57 17.95
C ASP A 67 -17.52 -15.96 17.54
N LYS A 68 -17.13 -14.85 18.16
CA LYS A 68 -15.84 -14.18 17.88
C LYS A 68 -14.62 -15.00 18.29
N GLY A 69 -14.77 -15.92 19.27
CA GLY A 69 -13.69 -16.79 19.73
C GLY A 69 -13.40 -17.95 18.76
N LEU A 70 -14.39 -18.41 18.01
CA LEU A 70 -14.29 -19.59 17.13
C LEU A 70 -13.70 -19.26 15.75
N LEU A 71 -13.92 -18.04 15.23
CA LEU A 71 -13.42 -17.66 13.90
C LEU A 71 -11.90 -17.46 13.83
N ARG A 72 -11.24 -17.14 14.96
CA ARG A 72 -9.78 -16.94 15.00
C ARG A 72 -8.96 -18.24 14.93
N LEU A 73 -9.59 -19.39 15.18
CA LEU A 73 -8.92 -20.71 15.10
C LEU A 73 -8.95 -21.30 13.68
N ASN A 74 -9.90 -20.90 12.83
CA ASN A 74 -10.08 -21.50 11.50
C ASN A 74 -9.25 -20.85 10.38
N VAL A 75 -8.64 -19.68 10.60
CA VAL A 75 -7.76 -19.01 9.61
C VAL A 75 -6.30 -19.54 9.67
N ARG A 76 -5.99 -20.44 10.61
CA ARG A 76 -4.63 -21.00 10.81
C ARG A 76 -4.44 -22.41 10.23
N LEU A 77 -5.43 -22.97 9.54
CA LEU A 77 -5.44 -24.37 9.10
C LEU A 77 -5.59 -24.60 7.58
N VAL A 78 -5.31 -23.60 6.74
CA VAL A 78 -5.16 -23.79 5.29
C VAL A 78 -3.88 -23.14 4.81
#